data_AF-A0A0S7WNH0-F1
#
_entry.id   AF-A0A0S7WNH0-F1
#
_cell.length_a   1.000
_cell.length_b   1.000
_cell.length_c   1.000
_cell.angle_alpha   90.00
_cell.angle_beta   90.00
_cell.angle_gamma   90.00
#
_symmetry.space_group_name_H-M   'P 1'
#
loop_
_entity.id
_entity.type
_entity.pdbx_description
1 polymer ?
#
loop_
_entity_poly.entity_id
_entity_poly.type
_entity_poly.pdbx_seq_one_letter_code
_entity_poly.pdbx_strand_id
1 'polypeptide(L)'
;MKNGMSKWNSEKKAVLEAAQQMANMGLVVGTSGNVSMRLGEHSGRELLAITPNARYYDTLDVDDIVVADFEGENVEGELAISIERMLHIGIYKARRKVNAIIHTHPVFGSAISVSTLEIPAFLDDQVTYIG
;
A
#
# COMPACT_ATOMS: atom_id res chain seq x y z
N MET A 1 15.19 -10.52 -21.89
CA MET A 1 13.92 -10.63 -22.63
C MET A 1 12.94 -9.72 -21.92
N LYS A 2 12.32 -8.74 -22.61
CA LYS A 2 11.24 -7.96 -22.00
C LYS A 2 10.10 -8.93 -21.70
N ASN A 3 9.86 -9.19 -20.42
CA ASN A 3 8.82 -10.10 -19.95
C ASN A 3 7.48 -9.67 -20.55
N GLY A 4 6.67 -10.65 -20.92
CA GLY A 4 5.28 -10.39 -21.31
C GLY A 4 4.59 -9.57 -20.22
N MET A 5 3.67 -8.70 -20.65
CA MET A 5 2.88 -7.85 -19.75
C MET A 5 2.34 -8.67 -18.58
N SER A 6 2.58 -8.21 -17.34
CA SER A 6 2.06 -8.87 -16.15
C SER A 6 0.55 -9.06 -16.29
N LYS A 7 0.04 -10.22 -15.90
CA LYS A 7 -1.41 -10.43 -15.82
C LYS A 7 -2.09 -9.53 -14.78
N TRP A 8 -1.32 -8.93 -13.88
CA TRP A 8 -1.78 -8.03 -12.82
C TRP A 8 -1.59 -6.55 -13.18
N ASN A 9 -1.38 -6.24 -14.47
CA ASN A 9 -1.02 -4.88 -14.90
C ASN A 9 -2.07 -3.84 -14.47
N SER A 10 -3.35 -4.20 -14.48
CA SER A 10 -4.43 -3.33 -14.04
C SER A 10 -4.36 -3.00 -12.54
N GLU A 11 -4.12 -4.00 -11.70
CA GLU A 11 -3.99 -3.83 -10.24
C GLU A 11 -2.69 -3.10 -9.88
N LYS A 12 -1.58 -3.44 -10.54
CA LYS A 12 -0.31 -2.72 -10.41
C LYS A 12 -0.47 -1.24 -10.76
N LYS A 13 -1.18 -0.94 -11.84
CA LYS A 13 -1.47 0.44 -12.25
C LYS A 13 -2.34 1.16 -11.21
N ALA A 14 -3.36 0.51 -10.65
CA ALA A 14 -4.19 1.11 -9.60
C ALA A 14 -3.38 1.43 -8.33
N VAL A 15 -2.46 0.54 -7.92
CA VAL A 15 -1.54 0.78 -6.80
C VAL A 15 -0.63 1.97 -7.09
N LEU A 16 -0.05 2.05 -8.29
CA LEU A 16 0.81 3.16 -8.71
C LEU A 16 0.06 4.50 -8.67
N GLU A 17 -1.12 4.56 -9.30
CA GLU A 17 -1.93 5.77 -9.36
C GLU A 17 -2.34 6.25 -7.95
N ALA A 18 -2.74 5.33 -7.07
CA ALA A 18 -3.06 5.66 -5.69
C ALA A 18 -1.83 6.17 -4.91
N ALA A 19 -0.66 5.57 -5.12
CA ALA A 19 0.58 6.00 -4.47
C ALA A 19 1.03 7.40 -4.94
N GLN A 20 0.92 7.68 -6.24
CA GLN A 20 1.19 9.00 -6.80
C GLN A 20 0.18 10.05 -6.32
N GLN A 21 -1.11 9.71 -6.23
CA GLN A 21 -2.13 10.60 -5.65
C GLN A 21 -1.85 10.90 -4.18
N MET A 22 -1.52 9.88 -3.38
CA MET A 22 -1.14 10.05 -1.96
C MET A 22 0.03 11.03 -1.80
N ALA A 23 1.07 10.91 -2.64
CA ALA A 23 2.20 11.82 -2.65
C ALA A 23 1.80 13.25 -3.08
N ASN A 24 1.04 13.37 -4.16
CA ASN A 24 0.56 14.66 -4.69
C ASN A 24 -0.34 15.41 -3.69
N MET A 25 -1.09 14.68 -2.85
CA MET A 25 -1.90 15.25 -1.77
C MET A 25 -1.09 15.64 -0.52
N GLY A 26 0.24 15.41 -0.51
CA GLY A 26 1.09 15.73 0.63
C GLY A 26 0.86 14.84 1.85
N LEU A 27 0.30 13.65 1.66
CA LEU A 27 0.02 12.69 2.75
C LEU A 27 1.26 11.90 3.20
N VAL A 28 2.37 12.06 2.49
CA VAL A 28 3.67 11.44 2.77
C VAL A 28 4.78 12.43 2.46
N VAL A 29 5.94 12.24 3.08
CA VAL A 29 7.17 12.98 2.78
C VAL A 29 8.22 12.02 2.24
N GLY A 30 8.79 12.36 1.09
CA GLY A 30 9.81 11.55 0.43
C GLY A 30 9.33 10.14 0.09
N THR A 31 9.97 9.14 0.69
CA THR A 31 9.73 7.71 0.43
C THR A 31 8.90 7.02 1.52
N SER A 32 8.32 7.80 2.44
CA SER A 32 7.45 7.27 3.50
C SER A 32 6.11 6.77 2.96
N GLY A 33 5.41 5.99 3.78
CA GLY A 33 4.15 5.36 3.40
C GLY A 33 4.33 4.19 2.44
N ASN A 34 3.21 3.61 2.02
CA ASN A 34 3.15 2.60 0.96
C ASN A 34 1.69 2.29 0.62
N VAL A 35 1.49 1.71 -0.56
CA VAL A 35 0.17 1.31 -1.05
C VAL A 35 0.22 -0.15 -1.48
N SER A 36 -0.84 -0.89 -1.18
CA SER A 36 -1.01 -2.24 -1.70
C SER A 36 -2.45 -2.53 -2.09
N MET A 37 -2.61 -3.52 -2.96
CA MET A 37 -3.89 -4.08 -3.35
C MET A 37 -3.80 -5.61 -3.34
N ARG A 38 -4.80 -6.26 -2.75
CA ARG A 38 -4.97 -7.71 -2.82
C ARG A 38 -5.27 -8.09 -4.27
N LEU A 39 -4.58 -9.12 -4.76
CA LEU A 39 -4.81 -9.69 -6.08
C LEU A 39 -5.76 -10.89 -5.99
N GLY A 40 -6.36 -11.26 -7.11
CA GLY A 40 -7.17 -12.48 -7.20
C GLY A 40 -6.37 -13.73 -6.85
N GLU A 41 -7.05 -14.79 -6.41
CA GLU A 41 -6.42 -16.08 -6.15
C GLU A 41 -5.73 -16.60 -7.42
N HIS A 42 -4.45 -16.94 -7.31
CA HIS A 42 -3.72 -17.62 -8.38
C HIS A 42 -3.23 -18.97 -7.92
N SER A 43 -3.79 -20.03 -8.51
CA SER A 43 -3.43 -21.42 -8.15
C SER A 43 -3.59 -21.69 -6.65
N GLY A 44 -4.57 -21.04 -6.00
CA GLY A 44 -4.81 -21.13 -4.55
C GLY A 44 -3.87 -20.31 -3.66
N ARG A 45 -2.96 -19.51 -4.23
CA ARG A 45 -2.06 -18.61 -3.48
C ARG A 45 -2.67 -17.22 -3.38
N GLU A 46 -2.69 -16.67 -2.17
CA GLU A 46 -3.02 -15.27 -1.92
C GLU A 46 -1.82 -14.37 -2.27
N LEU A 47 -2.08 -13.33 -3.04
CA LEU A 47 -1.06 -12.41 -3.55
C LEU A 47 -1.50 -10.96 -3.31
N LEU A 48 -0.52 -10.06 -3.27
CA LEU A 48 -0.73 -8.62 -3.25
C LEU A 48 0.22 -7.92 -4.22
N ALA A 49 -0.25 -6.85 -4.86
CA ALA A 49 0.61 -5.84 -5.47
C ALA A 49 0.92 -4.78 -4.41
N ILE A 50 2.17 -4.35 -4.31
CA ILE A 50 2.62 -3.38 -3.30
C ILE A 50 3.74 -2.49 -3.85
N THR A 51 3.77 -1.24 -3.41
CA THR A 51 4.85 -0.30 -3.75
C THR A 51 6.22 -0.83 -3.29
N PRO A 52 7.30 -0.57 -4.05
CA PRO A 52 8.64 -0.99 -3.69
C PRO A 52 9.18 -0.16 -2.51
N ASN A 53 10.26 -0.67 -1.89
CA ASN A 53 10.92 -0.01 -0.78
C ASN A 53 11.75 1.21 -1.23
N ALA A 54 11.69 2.28 -0.44
CA ALA A 54 12.60 3.44 -0.50
C ALA A 54 12.70 4.12 -1.89
N ARG A 55 11.57 4.31 -2.57
CA ARG A 55 11.49 5.04 -3.84
C ARG A 55 10.54 6.23 -3.75
N TYR A 56 10.85 7.27 -4.52
CA TYR A 56 9.96 8.42 -4.66
C TYR A 56 8.83 8.06 -5.65
N TYR A 57 7.58 8.36 -5.27
CA TYR A 57 6.40 7.91 -6.01
C TYR A 57 6.26 8.49 -7.41
N ASP A 58 6.79 9.70 -7.64
CA ASP A 58 6.85 10.37 -8.94
C ASP A 58 7.83 9.72 -9.92
N THR A 59 8.75 8.88 -9.42
CA THR A 59 9.73 8.14 -10.25
C THR A 59 9.31 6.72 -10.59
N LEU A 60 8.21 6.23 -10.03
CA LEU A 60 7.73 4.86 -10.24
C LEU A 60 6.95 4.73 -11.55
N ASP A 61 7.14 3.62 -12.25
CA ASP A 61 6.25 3.14 -13.31
C ASP A 61 5.55 1.84 -12.87
N VAL A 62 4.59 1.37 -13.67
CA VAL A 62 3.77 0.20 -13.35
C VAL A 62 4.62 -1.05 -13.15
N ASP A 63 5.71 -1.18 -13.90
CA ASP A 63 6.63 -2.32 -13.82
C ASP A 63 7.41 -2.36 -12.49
N ASP A 64 7.53 -1.22 -11.79
CA ASP A 64 8.21 -1.12 -10.50
C ASP A 64 7.35 -1.60 -9.33
N ILE A 65 6.04 -1.75 -9.52
CA ILE A 65 5.16 -2.32 -8.51
C ILE A 65 5.45 -3.82 -8.38
N VAL A 66 5.61 -4.26 -7.13
CA VAL A 66 6.04 -5.62 -6.83
C VAL A 66 4.83 -6.47 -6.47
N VAL A 67 4.79 -7.71 -6.95
CA VAL A 67 3.84 -8.72 -6.49
C VAL A 67 4.52 -9.59 -5.45
N ALA A 68 3.92 -9.68 -4.28
CA ALA A 68 4.36 -10.55 -3.21
C ALA A 68 3.26 -11.56 -2.87
N ASP A 69 3.65 -12.66 -2.22
CA ASP A 69 2.69 -13.56 -1.59
C ASP A 69 2.42 -13.19 -0.12
N PHE A 70 1.52 -13.94 0.49
CA PHE A 70 1.11 -13.73 1.88
C PHE A 70 2.10 -14.30 2.92
N GLU A 71 3.22 -14.87 2.47
CA GLU A 71 4.39 -15.16 3.31
C GLU A 71 5.44 -14.03 3.23
N GLY A 72 5.19 -13.02 2.38
CA GLY A 72 6.04 -11.85 2.22
C GLY A 72 7.17 -12.04 1.21
N GLU A 73 7.11 -13.07 0.38
CA GLU A 73 8.11 -13.39 -0.62
C GLU A 73 7.77 -12.75 -1.98
N ASN A 74 8.79 -12.32 -2.71
CA ASN A 74 8.63 -11.75 -4.05
C ASN A 74 8.20 -12.83 -5.04
N VAL A 75 7.13 -12.54 -5.80
CA VAL A 75 6.59 -13.40 -6.86
C VAL A 75 6.82 -12.78 -8.24
N GLU A 76 6.74 -11.46 -8.36
CA GLU A 76 6.97 -10.71 -9.60
C GLU A 76 7.53 -9.31 -9.30
N GLY A 77 8.53 -8.87 -10.06
CA GLY A 77 9.14 -7.54 -9.96
C GLY A 77 10.56 -7.60 -9.42
N GLU A 78 11.42 -6.70 -9.91
CA GLU A 78 12.87 -6.72 -9.60
C GLU A 78 13.23 -5.88 -8.37
N LEU A 79 12.36 -4.95 -7.98
CA LEU A 79 12.62 -4.06 -6.86
C LEU A 79 12.37 -4.75 -5.51
N ALA A 80 13.09 -4.28 -4.49
CA ALA A 80 12.87 -4.72 -3.13
C ALA A 80 11.45 -4.35 -2.67
N ILE A 81 10.73 -5.31 -2.09
CA ILE A 81 9.38 -5.10 -1.53
C ILE A 81 9.47 -4.15 -0.32
N SER A 82 8.43 -3.35 -0.09
CA SER A 82 8.27 -2.55 1.15
C SER A 82 8.59 -3.37 2.41
N ILE A 83 9.34 -2.76 3.33
CA ILE A 83 9.65 -3.34 4.64
C ILE A 83 8.40 -3.54 5.51
N GLU A 84 7.32 -2.80 5.23
CA GLU A 84 6.05 -2.87 5.95
C GLU A 84 5.07 -3.87 5.34
N ARG A 85 5.49 -4.68 4.36
CA ARG A 85 4.62 -5.69 3.72
C ARG A 85 3.91 -6.62 4.70
N MET A 86 4.55 -6.97 5.81
CA MET A 86 3.95 -7.84 6.83
C MET A 86 2.80 -7.18 7.59
N LEU A 87 2.81 -5.83 7.73
CA LEU A 87 1.67 -5.08 8.26
C LEU A 87 0.45 -5.25 7.33
N HIS A 88 0.67 -5.09 6.02
CA HIS A 88 -0.38 -5.20 5.01
C HIS A 88 -0.95 -6.61 4.96
N ILE A 89 -0.07 -7.62 4.89
CA ILE A 89 -0.44 -9.03 4.91
C ILE A 89 -1.22 -9.38 6.19
N GLY A 90 -0.78 -8.89 7.35
CA GLY A 90 -1.48 -9.09 8.62
C GLY A 90 -2.91 -8.57 8.60
N ILE A 91 -3.11 -7.33 8.12
CA ILE A 91 -4.44 -6.73 7.97
C ILE A 91 -5.30 -7.51 6.99
N TYR A 92 -4.74 -7.91 5.84
CA TYR A 92 -5.44 -8.71 4.85
C TYR A 92 -5.88 -10.07 5.41
N LYS A 93 -5.00 -10.78 6.13
CA LYS A 93 -5.32 -12.06 6.80
C LYS A 93 -6.41 -11.88 7.87
N ALA A 94 -6.35 -10.81 8.67
CA ALA A 94 -7.31 -10.53 9.74
C ALA A 94 -8.66 -10.00 9.22
N ARG A 95 -8.69 -9.30 8.09
CA ARG A 95 -9.88 -8.61 7.56
C ARG A 95 -10.10 -8.97 6.09
N ARG A 96 -10.74 -10.12 5.85
CA ARG A 96 -10.97 -10.66 4.48
C ARG A 96 -11.72 -9.75 3.51
N LYS A 97 -12.49 -8.77 4.01
CA LYS A 97 -13.20 -7.78 3.18
C LYS A 97 -12.31 -6.62 2.70
N VAL A 98 -11.11 -6.46 3.26
CA VAL A 98 -10.16 -5.42 2.87
C VAL A 98 -9.41 -5.87 1.62
N ASN A 99 -9.46 -5.04 0.58
CA ASN A 99 -8.83 -5.31 -0.72
C ASN A 99 -7.71 -4.33 -1.09
N ALA A 100 -7.59 -3.22 -0.36
CA ALA A 100 -6.51 -2.26 -0.55
C ALA A 100 -6.13 -1.64 0.79
N ILE A 101 -4.86 -1.27 0.94
CA ILE A 101 -4.31 -0.61 2.13
C ILE A 101 -3.40 0.51 1.66
N ILE A 102 -3.59 1.70 2.25
CA ILE A 102 -2.76 2.88 2.06
C ILE A 102 -2.21 3.24 3.43
N HIS A 103 -0.89 3.19 3.59
CA HIS A 103 -0.19 3.67 4.77
C HIS A 103 0.42 5.04 4.47
N THR A 104 0.11 6.03 5.30
CA THR A 104 0.46 7.45 5.09
C THR A 104 1.22 8.00 6.31
N HIS A 105 1.94 9.10 6.10
CA HIS A 105 2.71 9.81 7.14
C HIS A 105 2.38 11.31 7.15
N PRO A 106 1.10 11.73 7.22
CA PRO A 106 0.72 13.14 7.18
C PRO A 106 1.15 13.83 8.48
N VAL A 107 1.63 15.08 8.39
CA VAL A 107 2.22 15.81 9.54
C VAL A 107 1.34 15.76 10.80
N PHE A 108 0.06 16.11 10.70
CA PHE A 108 -0.84 16.13 11.85
C PHE A 108 -1.24 14.73 12.33
N GLY A 109 -1.43 13.77 11.42
CA GLY A 109 -1.74 12.39 11.79
C GLY A 109 -0.57 11.69 12.49
N SER A 110 0.65 11.96 12.03
CA SER A 110 1.89 11.50 12.69
C SER A 110 2.07 12.12 14.06
N ALA A 111 1.83 13.43 14.21
CA ALA A 111 1.91 14.12 15.50
C ALA A 111 0.94 13.55 16.53
N ILE A 112 -0.30 13.25 16.12
CA ILE A 112 -1.29 12.60 17.00
C ILE A 112 -0.86 11.16 17.33
N SER A 113 -0.41 10.38 16.33
CA SER A 113 0.01 8.99 16.53
C SER A 113 1.11 8.83 17.59
N VAL A 114 2.07 9.75 17.64
CA VAL A 114 3.16 9.71 18.66
C VAL A 114 2.75 10.30 20.01
N SER A 115 1.65 11.05 20.07
CA SER A 115 1.17 11.67 21.32
C SER A 115 0.59 10.67 22.31
N THR A 116 0.28 9.45 21.87
CA THR A 116 -0.42 8.40 22.63
C THR A 116 -1.82 8.79 23.12
N LEU A 117 -2.35 9.91 22.62
CA LEU A 117 -3.72 10.33 22.88
C LEU A 117 -4.68 9.59 21.95
N GLU A 118 -5.86 9.27 22.46
CA GLU A 118 -6.97 8.84 21.62
C GLU A 118 -7.40 9.97 20.69
N ILE A 119 -7.99 9.61 19.53
CA ILE A 119 -8.62 10.58 18.61
C ILE A 119 -10.09 10.70 19.01
N PRO A 120 -10.51 11.79 19.66
CA PRO A 120 -11.89 11.95 20.09
C PRO A 120 -12.74 12.40 18.91
N ALA A 121 -14.03 12.05 18.93
CA ALA A 121 -14.99 12.47 17.93
C ALA A 121 -15.42 13.93 18.17
N PHE A 122 -14.61 14.89 17.72
CA PHE A 122 -14.91 16.32 17.82
C PHE A 122 -15.65 16.86 16.60
N LEU A 123 -15.54 16.19 15.46
CA LEU A 123 -16.17 16.56 14.19
C LEU A 123 -17.16 15.47 13.76
N ASP A 124 -18.29 15.89 13.17
CA ASP A 124 -19.32 14.99 12.64
C ASP A 124 -18.75 13.99 11.62
N ASP A 125 -17.79 14.43 10.82
CA ASP A 125 -17.09 13.60 9.84
C ASP A 125 -16.22 12.51 10.51
N GLN A 126 -15.62 12.79 11.67
CA GLN A 126 -14.80 11.79 12.38
C GLN A 126 -15.65 10.62 12.86
N VAL A 127 -16.84 10.88 13.41
CA VAL A 127 -17.80 9.85 13.82
C VAL A 127 -18.15 8.94 12.64
N THR A 128 -18.27 9.53 11.44
CA THR A 128 -18.68 8.80 10.24
C THR A 128 -17.55 7.95 9.66
N TYR A 129 -16.32 8.47 9.63
CA TYR A 129 -15.20 7.84 8.91
C TYR A 129 -14.24 7.03 9.77
N ILE A 130 -14.08 7.39 11.05
CA ILE A 130 -13.11 6.76 11.97
C ILE A 130 -13.80 5.77 12.92
N GLY A 131 -15.09 5.98 13.20
CA GLY A 131 -15.90 5.20 14.14
C GLY A 131 -15.80 5.74 15.56
#